data_AF-A0A523IR26-F1
#
_entry.id   AF-A0A523IR26-F1
#
_cell.length_a   1.000
_cell.length_b   1.000
_cell.length_c   1.000
_cell.angle_alpha   90.00
_cell.angle_beta   90.00
_cell.angle_gamma   90.00
#
_symmetry.space_group_name_H-M   'P 1'
#
loop_
_entity.id
_entity.type
_entity.pdbx_description
1 polymer ?
#
loop_
_entity_poly.entity_id
_entity_poly.type
_entity_poly.pdbx_seq_one_letter_code
_entity_poly.pdbx_strand_id
1 'polypeptide(L)' 'MKSFENSMTELREIIDKLQSGNLPLEDSIKLFQEGTKLIAYSHKKLDEIHKKVKILIEEKDGKITTQDFDTEE' A
#
# COMPACT_ATOMS: atom_id res chain seq x y z
N MET A 1 10.45 7.55 8.72
CA MET A 1 9.53 7.24 7.60
C MET A 1 8.96 5.85 7.88
N LYS A 2 7.64 5.66 7.96
CA LYS A 2 7.09 4.31 8.18
C LYS A 2 7.32 3.46 6.92
N SER A 3 7.82 2.24 7.04
CA SER A 3 7.91 1.32 5.91
C SER A 3 6.52 0.81 5.54
N PHE A 4 6.39 0.24 4.33
CA PHE A 4 5.16 -0.40 3.88
C PHE A 4 4.80 -1.58 4.81
N GLU A 5 5.80 -2.39 5.16
CA GLU A 5 5.67 -3.56 6.04
C GLU A 5 5.20 -3.19 7.44
N ASN A 6 5.71 -2.10 8.00
CA ASN A 6 5.26 -1.60 9.30
C ASN A 6 3.81 -1.13 9.23
N SER A 7 3.43 -0.43 8.16
CA SER A 7 2.05 0.05 7.97
C SER A 7 1.06 -1.11 7.83
N MET A 8 1.47 -2.18 7.17
CA MET A 8 0.68 -3.42 7.05
C MET A 8 0.58 -4.18 8.37
N THR A 9 1.64 -4.19 9.18
CA THR A 9 1.63 -4.82 10.51
C THR A 9 0.66 -4.09 11.44
N GLU A 10 0.76 -2.77 11.52
CA GLU A 10 -0.16 -1.95 12.31
C GLU A 10 -1.62 -2.10 11.86
N LEU A 11 -1.86 -2.17 10.54
CA LEU A 11 -3.22 -2.38 10.01
C LEU A 11 -3.80 -3.73 10.46
N ARG A 12 -3.01 -4.81 10.47
CA ARG A 12 -3.46 -6.12 10.99
C ARG A 12 -3.84 -6.04 12.45
N GLU A 13 -3.00 -5.41 13.27
CA GLU A 13 -3.30 -5.25 14.70
C GLU A 13 -4.59 -4.46 14.94
N ILE A 14 -4.84 -3.42 14.12
CA ILE A 14 -6.09 -2.66 14.17
C ILE A 14 -7.28 -3.54 13.81
N ILE A 15 -7.18 -4.34 12.75
CA ILE A 15 -8.23 -5.28 12.33
C ILE A 15 -8.51 -6.30 13.43
N ASP A 16 -7.48 -6.90 14.00
CA ASP A 16 -7.62 -7.89 15.08
C ASP A 16 -8.32 -7.29 16.31
N LYS A 17 -7.93 -6.05 16.69
CA LYS A 17 -8.58 -5.31 17.78
C LYS A 17 -10.04 -5.01 17.48
N LEU A 18 -10.37 -4.55 16.27
CA LEU A 18 -11.75 -4.28 15.87
C LEU A 18 -12.60 -5.56 15.83
N GLN A 19 -12.04 -6.68 15.37
CA GLN A 19 -12.72 -7.97 15.32
C GLN A 19 -12.98 -8.58 16.70
N SER A 20 -12.16 -8.25 17.70
CA SER A 20 -12.35 -8.74 19.06
C SER A 20 -13.66 -8.29 19.72
N GLY A 21 -14.28 -7.19 19.22
CA GLY A 21 -15.57 -6.69 19.68
C GLY A 21 -15.60 -6.13 21.12
N ASN A 22 -14.48 -6.16 21.83
CA ASN A 22 -14.40 -5.77 23.25
C ASN A 22 -14.01 -4.30 23.47
N LEU A 23 -14.16 -3.46 22.44
CA LEU A 23 -13.77 -2.06 22.49
C LEU A 23 -14.98 -1.15 22.67
N PRO A 24 -14.86 -0.07 23.47
CA PRO A 24 -15.82 1.01 23.44
C PRO A 24 -16.00 1.55 22.02
N LEU A 25 -17.20 2.05 21.72
CA LEU A 25 -17.54 2.59 20.39
C LEU A 25 -16.58 3.71 19.97
N GLU A 26 -16.24 4.61 20.89
CA GLU A 26 -15.33 5.73 20.64
C GLU A 26 -13.94 5.26 20.21
N ASP A 27 -13.42 4.19 20.84
CA ASP A 27 -12.10 3.65 20.49
C ASP A 27 -12.16 2.85 19.19
N SER A 28 -13.26 2.17 18.92
CA SER A 28 -13.51 1.50 17.64
C SER A 28 -13.52 2.51 16.48
N ILE A 29 -14.12 3.69 16.68
CA ILE A 29 -14.11 4.77 15.68
C ILE A 29 -12.69 5.31 15.46
N LYS A 30 -11.90 5.51 16.53
CA LYS A 30 -10.51 5.96 16.39
C LYS A 30 -9.65 4.95 15.61
N LEU A 31 -9.76 3.67 15.95
CA LEU A 31 -9.02 2.59 15.28
C LEU A 31 -9.43 2.48 13.81
N PHE A 32 -10.71 2.62 13.49
CA PHE A 32 -11.18 2.66 12.10
C PHE A 32 -10.58 3.84 11.31
N GLN A 33 -10.56 5.04 11.90
CA GLN A 33 -9.93 6.21 11.29
C GLN A 33 -8.43 6.04 11.10
N GLU A 34 -7.75 5.35 12.02
CA GLU A 34 -6.34 5.04 11.88
C GLU A 34 -6.08 4.00 10.78
N GLY A 35 -6.88 2.93 10.73
CA GLY A 35 -6.79 1.91 9.69
C GLY A 35 -7.01 2.48 8.29
N THR A 36 -8.01 3.36 8.12
CA THR A 36 -8.26 4.02 6.82
C THR A 36 -7.10 4.92 6.37
N LYS A 37 -6.45 5.63 7.31
CA LYS A 37 -5.23 6.41 7.02
C LYS A 37 -4.06 5.51 6.60
N LEU A 38 -3.88 4.37 7.27
CA LEU A 38 -2.83 3.41 6.93
C LEU A 38 -3.04 2.81 5.54
N ILE A 39 -4.28 2.45 5.18
CA ILE A 39 -4.63 1.97 3.84
C ILE A 39 -4.28 3.03 2.78
N ALA A 40 -4.71 4.27 2.99
CA ALA A 40 -4.42 5.36 2.06
C ALA A 40 -2.91 5.62 1.90
N TYR A 41 -2.15 5.54 3.00
CA TYR A 41 -0.69 5.65 2.96
C TYR A 41 -0.05 4.51 2.16
N SER A 42 -0.45 3.26 2.43
CA SER A 42 0.07 2.07 1.74
C SER A 42 -0.20 2.13 0.23
N HIS A 43 -1.41 2.53 -0.17
CA HIS A 43 -1.77 2.71 -1.58
C HIS A 43 -0.86 3.75 -2.24
N LYS A 44 -0.72 4.93 -1.64
CA LYS A 44 0.17 5.97 -2.16
C LYS A 44 1.61 5.48 -2.30
N LYS A 45 2.09 4.69 -1.34
CA LYS A 45 3.45 4.15 -1.37
C LYS A 45 3.64 3.14 -2.51
N LEU A 46 2.65 2.29 -2.74
CA LEU A 46 2.64 1.35 -3.87
C LEU A 46 2.61 2.10 -5.20
N ASP A 47 1.75 3.11 -5.35
CA ASP A 47 1.68 3.94 -6.56
C ASP A 47 3.02 4.64 -6.86
N GLU A 48 3.69 5.16 -5.82
CA GLU A 48 5.03 5.74 -5.95
C GLU A 48 6.08 4.72 -6.43
N ILE A 49 5.95 3.46 -6.02
CA ILE A 49 6.83 2.38 -6.44
C ILE A 49 6.51 1.95 -7.86
N HIS A 50 5.24 1.73 -8.21
CA HIS A 50 4.80 1.37 -9.55
C HIS A 50 5.30 2.38 -10.59
N LYS A 51 5.19 3.68 -10.31
CA LYS A 51 5.72 4.75 -11.19
C LYS A 51 7.24 4.70 -11.39
N LYS A 52 7.98 4.06 -10.49
CA LYS A 52 9.43 3.90 -10.59
C LYS A 52 9.82 2.58 -11.24
N VAL A 53 8.90 1.62 -11.35
CA VAL A 53 9.14 0.38 -12.07
C VAL A 53 9.19 0.70 -13.56
N LYS A 54 10.31 0.36 -14.18
CA LYS A 54 10.51 0.44 -15.61
C LYS A 54 10.45 -0.97 -16.19
N ILE A 55 9.69 -1.14 -17.27
CA ILE A 55 9.69 -2.37 -18.06
C ILE A 55 10.93 -2.34 -18.97
N LEU A 56 11.70 -3.42 -18.98
CA LEU A 56 12.75 -3.64 -19.97
C LEU A 56 12.11 -4.22 -21.24
N ILE A 57 12.26 -3.53 -22.37
CA ILE A 57 11.78 -3.98 -23.68
C ILE A 57 12.97 -4.25 -24.57
N GLU A 58 13.05 -5.46 -25.10
CA GLU A 58 14.01 -5.83 -26.13
C GLU A 58 13.40 -5.53 -27.51
N GLU A 59 14.02 -4.60 -28.23
CA GLU A 59 13.65 -4.23 -29.59
C GLU A 59 14.16 -5.28 -30.59
N LYS A 60 13.58 -5.29 -31.80
CA LYS A 60 13.92 -6.28 -32.85
C LYS A 60 15.38 -6.24 -33.31
N ASP A 61 16.11 -5.17 -33.02
CA ASP A 61 17.53 -4.99 -33.29
C ASP A 61 18.44 -5.46 -32.12
N GLY A 62 17.86 -6.03 -31.06
CA GLY A 62 18.56 -6.47 -29.85
C GLY A 62 18.84 -5.33 -28.86
N LYS A 63 18.31 -4.12 -29.09
CA LYS A 63 18.47 -2.98 -28.18
C LYS A 63 17.48 -3.09 -27.02
N ILE A 64 17.99 -3.02 -25.79
CA ILE A 64 17.14 -2.94 -24.60
C ILE A 64 16.78 -1.47 -24.33
N THR A 65 15.49 -1.18 -24.26
CA THR A 65 14.92 0.12 -23.88
C THR A 65 14.09 -0.02 -22.61
N THR A 66 13.80 1.11 -21.94
CA THR A 66 12.92 1.14 -20.76
C THR A 66 11.65 1.91 -21.06
N GLN A 67 10.49 1.36 -20.71
CA GLN A 67 9.21 2.06 -20.72
C GLN A 67 8.63 2.13 -19.31
N ASP A 68 7.76 3.11 -19.05
CA ASP A 68 7.10 3.25 -17.76
C ASP A 68 6.07 2.11 -17.59
N PHE A 69 5.98 1.57 -16.37
CA PHE A 69 5.00 0.52 -16.05
C PHE A 69 3.62 1.17 -15.82
N ASP A 70 2.82 1.25 -16.88
CA ASP A 70 1.44 1.74 -16.77
C ASP A 70 0.54 0.67 -16.12
N THR A 71 -0.16 1.07 -15.07
CA THR A 71 -1.00 0.18 -14.24
C THR A 71 -2.48 0.21 -14.65
N GLU A 72 -2.79 0.72 -15.85
CA GLU A 72 -4.17 0.77 -16.36
C GLU A 72 -4.63 -0.63 -16.83
N GLU A 73 -5.11 -1.43 -15.87
CA GLU A 73 -6.18 -2.42 -16.05
C GLU A 73 -7.33 -2.12 -15.08
#